data_AF-A0A355DEC6-F1
#
_entry.id   AF-A0A355DEC6-F1
#
_cell.length_a   1.000
_cell.length_b   1.000
_cell.length_c   1.000
_cell.angle_alpha   90.00
_cell.angle_beta   90.00
_cell.angle_gamma   90.00
#
_symmetry.space_group_name_H-M   'P 1'
#
loop_
_entity.id
_entity.type
_entity.pdbx_description
1 polymer ?
#
loop_
_entity_poly.entity_id
_entity_poly.type
_entity_poly.pdbx_seq_one_letter_code
_entity_poly.pdbx_strand_id
1 'polypeptide(L)'
;MGVARVDHHRALRQGLPEAVYGPGKSPGDVAVIVAELLEGGIGPVVLTRADKAQVDAAMAVDDTATVIDGTAVWRRAAERSDRMVVATAGTADRPVADECAAVLWAHGVDPHRLHDVGVSGLHRLLADIDVLL
;
A
#
# COMPACT_ATOMS: atom_id res chain seq x y z
N MET A 1 3.03 -21.03 -19.16
CA MET A 1 3.54 -19.89 -18.37
C MET A 1 2.38 -19.37 -17.57
N GLY A 2 2.29 -19.77 -16.30
CA GLY A 2 1.16 -19.41 -15.45
C GLY A 2 1.41 -18.04 -14.84
N VAL A 3 0.67 -17.04 -15.32
CA VAL A 3 0.47 -15.80 -14.58
C VAL A 3 -0.07 -16.18 -13.20
N ALA A 4 0.39 -15.52 -12.14
CA ALA A 4 -0.09 -15.76 -10.79
C ALA A 4 -1.62 -15.80 -10.80
N ARG A 5 -2.20 -16.92 -10.35
CA ARG A 5 -3.65 -17.13 -10.40
C ARG A 5 -4.29 -16.21 -9.37
N VAL A 6 -4.82 -15.08 -9.81
CA VAL A 6 -5.50 -14.08 -8.97
C VAL A 6 -6.69 -14.73 -8.27
N ASP A 7 -6.74 -14.63 -6.94
CA ASP A 7 -7.79 -15.25 -6.13
C ASP A 7 -8.87 -14.21 -5.79
N HIS A 8 -9.77 -13.97 -6.74
CA HIS A 8 -10.87 -13.00 -6.59
C HIS A 8 -11.81 -13.28 -5.39
N HIS A 9 -11.78 -14.49 -4.82
CA HIS A 9 -12.58 -14.85 -3.64
C HIS A 9 -11.85 -14.58 -2.31
N ARG A 10 -10.62 -14.05 -2.33
CA ARG A 10 -9.85 -13.78 -1.12
C ARG A 10 -10.51 -12.72 -0.24
N ALA A 11 -11.07 -11.66 -0.83
CA ALA A 11 -11.81 -10.64 -0.09
C ALA A 11 -12.99 -11.23 0.70
N LEU A 12 -13.70 -12.21 0.13
CA LEU A 12 -14.82 -12.91 0.78
C LEU A 12 -14.38 -13.89 1.89
N ARG A 13 -13.13 -14.39 1.84
CA ARG A 13 -12.61 -15.37 2.82
C ARG A 13 -11.75 -14.74 3.93
N GLN A 14 -11.04 -13.65 3.64
CA GLN A 14 -10.01 -13.08 4.52
C GLN A 14 -10.21 -11.59 4.83
N GLY A 15 -11.23 -10.95 4.23
CA GLY A 15 -11.62 -9.58 4.57
C GLY A 15 -10.77 -8.47 3.93
N LEU A 16 -9.75 -8.79 3.13
CA LEU A 16 -8.93 -7.82 2.40
C LEU A 16 -8.70 -8.23 0.93
N PRO A 17 -8.87 -7.33 -0.04
CA PRO A 17 -8.50 -7.58 -1.44
C PRO A 17 -6.98 -7.77 -1.63
N GLU A 18 -6.61 -8.44 -2.72
CA GLU A 18 -5.25 -8.86 -3.01
C GLU A 18 -4.38 -7.69 -3.51
N ALA A 19 -3.17 -7.54 -2.98
CA ALA A 19 -2.19 -6.55 -3.44
C ALA A 19 -1.26 -7.16 -4.49
N VAL A 20 -0.89 -6.38 -5.50
CA VAL A 20 0.10 -6.74 -6.52
C VAL A 20 1.50 -6.38 -6.00
N TYR A 21 2.27 -7.39 -5.58
CA TYR A 21 3.68 -7.21 -5.24
C TYR A 21 4.52 -7.02 -6.51
N GLY A 22 5.06 -5.82 -6.74
CA GLY A 22 5.83 -5.48 -7.93
C GLY A 22 7.15 -6.25 -8.12
N PRO A 23 8.00 -6.41 -7.09
CA PRO A 23 9.33 -6.98 -7.27
C PRO A 23 9.31 -8.39 -7.88
N GLY A 24 10.12 -8.57 -8.93
CA GLY A 24 10.21 -9.84 -9.66
C GLY A 24 9.15 -10.05 -10.75
N LYS A 25 8.17 -9.15 -10.91
CA LYS A 25 7.21 -9.19 -12.02
C LYS A 25 7.67 -8.33 -13.20
N SER A 26 7.35 -8.72 -14.43
CA SER A 26 7.54 -7.82 -15.57
C SER A 26 6.45 -6.73 -15.58
N PRO A 27 6.68 -5.58 -16.24
CA PRO A 27 5.62 -4.58 -16.43
C PRO A 27 4.36 -5.14 -17.11
N GLY A 28 4.52 -6.07 -18.04
CA GLY A 28 3.39 -6.77 -18.68
C GLY A 28 2.60 -7.63 -17.70
N ASP A 29 3.28 -8.38 -16.84
CA ASP A 29 2.60 -9.19 -15.79
C ASP A 29 1.83 -8.29 -14.81
N VAL A 30 2.41 -7.14 -14.44
CA VAL A 30 1.75 -6.16 -13.58
C VAL A 30 0.48 -5.63 -14.25
N ALA A 31 0.56 -5.22 -15.51
CA ALA A 31 -0.59 -4.72 -16.26
C ALA A 31 -1.73 -5.75 -16.33
N VAL A 32 -1.41 -7.02 -16.64
CA VAL A 32 -2.40 -8.11 -16.68
C VAL A 32 -3.07 -8.30 -15.32
N ILE A 33 -2.30 -8.41 -14.24
CA ILE A 33 -2.86 -8.64 -12.90
C ILE A 33 -3.71 -7.45 -12.44
N VAL A 34 -3.27 -6.21 -12.70
CA VAL A 34 -4.04 -5.01 -12.35
C VAL A 34 -5.36 -4.97 -13.13
N ALA A 35 -5.34 -5.27 -14.43
CA ALA A 35 -6.55 -5.36 -15.25
C ALA A 35 -7.54 -6.39 -14.69
N GLU A 36 -7.06 -7.61 -14.39
CA GLU A 36 -7.90 -8.68 -13.81
C GLU A 36 -8.51 -8.28 -12.46
N LEU A 37 -7.73 -7.65 -11.57
CA LEU A 37 -8.20 -7.19 -10.26
C LEU A 37 -9.23 -6.06 -10.38
N LEU A 38 -9.04 -5.13 -11.34
CA LEU A 38 -10.00 -4.07 -11.59
C LEU A 38 -11.28 -4.63 -12.22
N GLU A 39 -11.23 -5.53 -13.19
CA GLU A 39 -12.45 -6.07 -13.82
C GLU A 39 -13.28 -6.94 -12.88
N GLY A 40 -12.64 -7.82 -12.10
CA GLY A 40 -13.32 -8.87 -11.33
C GLY A 40 -13.32 -8.70 -9.80
N GLY A 41 -12.56 -7.74 -9.26
CA GLY A 41 -12.35 -7.58 -7.82
C GLY A 41 -13.32 -6.61 -7.14
N ILE A 42 -13.41 -6.71 -5.81
CA ILE A 42 -14.15 -5.79 -4.94
C ILE A 42 -13.17 -5.13 -3.97
N GLY A 43 -13.30 -3.81 -3.79
CA GLY A 43 -12.48 -3.03 -2.86
C GLY A 43 -11.19 -2.46 -3.48
N PRO A 44 -10.27 -1.97 -2.63
CA PRO A 44 -9.02 -1.37 -3.08
C PRO A 44 -8.14 -2.34 -3.86
N VAL A 45 -7.48 -1.84 -4.90
CA VAL A 45 -6.40 -2.53 -5.62
C VAL A 45 -5.12 -1.77 -5.36
N VAL A 46 -4.08 -2.46 -4.91
CA VAL A 46 -2.80 -1.85 -4.54
C VAL A 46 -1.68 -2.56 -5.27
N LEU A 47 -0.94 -1.83 -6.11
CA LEU A 47 0.37 -2.24 -6.60
C LEU A 47 1.42 -1.65 -5.66
N THR A 48 2.34 -2.45 -5.14
CA THR A 48 3.35 -1.98 -4.18
C THR A 48 4.77 -2.36 -4.58
N ARG A 49 5.74 -1.53 -4.15
CA ARG A 49 7.18 -1.66 -4.44
C ARG A 49 7.47 -1.78 -5.94
N ALA A 50 6.67 -1.09 -6.75
CA ALA A 50 6.81 -1.10 -8.19
C ALA A 50 7.89 -0.11 -8.64
N ASP A 51 8.67 -0.52 -9.63
CA ASP A 51 9.53 0.40 -10.35
C ASP A 51 8.72 1.29 -11.31
N LYS A 52 9.39 2.27 -11.91
CA LYS A 52 8.75 3.21 -12.83
C LYS A 52 8.07 2.51 -14.01
N ALA A 53 8.71 1.51 -14.62
CA ALA A 53 8.16 0.85 -15.80
C ALA A 53 6.91 0.04 -15.45
N GLN A 54 6.89 -0.58 -14.27
CA GLN A 54 5.74 -1.29 -13.74
C GLN A 54 4.59 -0.34 -13.41
N VAL A 55 4.86 0.81 -12.79
CA VAL A 55 3.85 1.85 -12.55
C VAL A 55 3.28 2.37 -13.86
N ASP A 56 4.15 2.76 -14.81
CA ASP A 56 3.73 3.29 -16.11
C ASP A 56 2.85 2.26 -16.87
N ALA A 57 3.19 0.97 -16.80
CA ALA A 57 2.38 -0.10 -17.40
C ALA A 57 1.03 -0.29 -16.70
N ALA A 58 0.96 -0.19 -15.37
CA ALA A 58 -0.30 -0.25 -14.63
C ALA A 58 -1.19 0.96 -14.91
N MET A 59 -0.62 2.17 -14.98
CA MET A 59 -1.33 3.41 -15.31
C MET A 59 -1.86 3.42 -16.75
N ALA A 60 -1.24 2.69 -17.66
CA ALA A 60 -1.74 2.50 -19.02
C ALA A 60 -2.99 1.60 -19.09
N VAL A 61 -3.22 0.77 -18.07
CA VAL A 61 -4.45 -0.02 -17.92
C VAL A 61 -5.59 0.86 -17.41
N ASP A 62 -5.33 1.62 -16.35
CA ASP A 62 -6.28 2.55 -15.74
C ASP A 62 -5.49 3.69 -15.06
N ASP A 63 -5.71 4.91 -15.53
CA ASP A 63 -4.97 6.10 -15.12
C ASP A 63 -5.56 6.83 -13.90
N THR A 64 -6.57 6.24 -13.24
CA THR A 64 -7.24 6.84 -12.08
C THR A 64 -6.52 6.59 -10.76
N ALA A 65 -5.44 5.81 -10.78
CA ALA A 65 -4.66 5.51 -9.57
C ALA A 65 -4.01 6.76 -8.98
N THR A 66 -3.92 6.77 -7.65
CA THR A 66 -2.98 7.65 -6.95
C THR A 66 -1.66 6.91 -6.74
N VAL A 67 -0.54 7.51 -7.15
CA VAL A 67 0.80 6.93 -7.03
C VAL A 67 1.60 7.65 -5.93
N ILE A 68 2.12 6.88 -4.99
CA ILE A 68 2.92 7.33 -3.85
C ILE A 68 4.16 6.43 -3.77
N ASP A 69 5.33 6.94 -4.16
CA ASP A 69 6.64 6.27 -4.04
C ASP A 69 6.65 4.77 -4.39
N GLY A 70 6.25 4.44 -5.63
CA GLY A 70 6.23 3.06 -6.12
C GLY A 70 5.03 2.23 -5.62
N THR A 71 4.08 2.86 -4.94
CA THR A 71 2.78 2.27 -4.60
C THR A 71 1.68 2.96 -5.40
N ALA A 72 0.91 2.22 -6.18
CA ALA A 72 -0.24 2.74 -6.92
C ALA A 72 -1.53 2.16 -6.34
N VAL A 73 -2.52 3.03 -6.12
CA VAL A 73 -3.76 2.69 -5.42
C VAL A 73 -4.96 3.08 -6.28
N TRP A 74 -5.81 2.09 -6.57
CA TRP A 74 -7.12 2.27 -7.19
C TRP A 74 -8.22 1.90 -6.19
N ARG A 75 -9.42 2.45 -6.38
CA ARG A 75 -10.62 2.11 -5.59
C ARG A 75 -10.40 2.20 -4.08
N ARG A 76 -9.70 3.25 -3.65
CA ARG A 76 -9.53 3.56 -2.23
C ARG A 76 -10.86 3.40 -1.49
N ALA A 77 -10.82 2.71 -0.34
CA ALA A 77 -11.99 2.48 0.48
C ALA A 77 -12.50 3.78 1.11
N ALA A 78 -13.76 3.77 1.55
CA ALA A 78 -14.35 4.89 2.29
C ALA A 78 -13.51 5.22 3.53
N GLU A 79 -13.46 6.51 3.86
CA GLU A 79 -12.70 7.00 5.01
C GLU A 79 -13.20 6.37 6.31
N ARG A 80 -12.25 6.05 7.18
CA ARG A 80 -12.48 5.45 8.48
C ARG A 80 -11.90 6.34 9.57
N SER A 81 -12.56 6.39 10.72
CA SER A 81 -12.13 7.21 11.87
C SER A 81 -11.15 6.48 12.80
N ASP A 82 -10.59 5.35 12.39
CA ASP A 82 -9.59 4.62 13.17
C ASP A 82 -8.34 5.49 13.38
N ARG A 83 -7.83 5.53 14.61
CA ARG A 83 -6.54 6.17 14.91
C ARG A 83 -5.44 5.11 14.85
N MET A 84 -4.56 5.23 13.87
CA MET A 84 -3.41 4.33 13.71
C MET A 84 -2.13 5.15 13.60
N VAL A 85 -1.05 4.60 14.15
CA VAL A 85 0.28 5.20 14.08
C VAL A 85 1.22 4.25 13.35
N VAL A 86 1.95 4.78 12.37
CA VAL A 86 3.08 4.10 11.74
C VAL A 86 4.36 4.74 12.27
N ALA A 87 5.13 3.98 13.04
CA ALA A 87 6.33 4.47 13.70
C ALA A 87 7.60 3.81 13.15
N THR A 88 8.65 4.58 12.88
CA THR A 88 9.97 4.05 12.48
C THR A 88 11.05 4.28 13.52
N ALA A 89 11.95 3.30 13.69
CA ALA A 89 13.08 3.46 14.59
C ALA A 89 14.15 4.39 14.01
N GLY A 90 14.31 4.36 12.68
CA GLY A 90 15.23 5.23 11.95
C GLY A 90 14.85 5.47 10.49
N THR A 91 15.66 6.26 9.80
CA THR A 91 15.46 6.59 8.37
C THR A 91 15.54 5.40 7.43
N ALA A 92 16.23 4.32 7.81
CA ALA A 92 16.31 3.09 7.01
C ALA A 92 14.95 2.38 6.86
N ASP A 93 14.04 2.57 7.82
CA ASP A 93 12.69 1.97 7.77
C ASP A 93 11.72 2.80 6.92
N ARG A 94 12.11 4.03 6.53
CA ARG A 94 11.23 4.99 5.87
C ARG A 94 10.55 4.44 4.60
N PRO A 95 11.24 3.75 3.68
CA PRO A 95 10.58 3.18 2.50
C PRO A 95 9.47 2.17 2.86
N VAL A 96 9.67 1.40 3.93
CA VAL A 96 8.68 0.42 4.42
C VAL A 96 7.51 1.12 5.12
N ALA A 97 7.78 2.20 5.85
CA ALA A 97 6.74 3.00 6.49
C ALA A 97 5.88 3.78 5.49
N ASP A 98 6.48 4.31 4.43
CA ASP A 98 5.76 5.02 3.36
C ASP A 98 4.86 4.05 2.58
N GLU A 99 5.35 2.83 2.27
CA GLU A 99 4.52 1.73 1.73
C GLU A 99 3.35 1.40 2.68
N CYS A 100 3.64 1.19 3.96
CA CYS A 100 2.62 0.87 4.97
C CYS A 100 1.53 1.95 5.04
N ALA A 101 1.93 3.22 5.04
CA ALA A 101 1.00 4.35 5.06
C ALA A 101 0.14 4.40 3.79
N ALA A 102 0.71 4.15 2.61
CA ALA A 102 -0.04 4.10 1.35
C ALA A 102 -1.06 2.95 1.33
N VAL A 103 -0.70 1.77 1.87
CA VAL A 103 -1.62 0.63 2.01
C VAL A 103 -2.75 0.96 2.99
N LEU A 104 -2.45 1.52 4.16
CA LEU A 104 -3.48 1.95 5.12
C LEU A 104 -4.43 2.99 4.50
N TRP A 105 -3.86 3.94 3.77
CA TRP A 105 -4.61 4.96 3.04
C TRP A 105 -5.55 4.35 2.00
N ALA A 106 -5.10 3.34 1.24
CA ALA A 106 -5.93 2.58 0.33
C ALA A 106 -7.13 1.93 1.02
N HIS A 107 -6.97 1.51 2.28
CA HIS A 107 -8.03 0.92 3.09
C HIS A 107 -8.83 1.94 3.92
N GLY A 108 -8.70 3.23 3.61
CA GLY A 108 -9.51 4.30 4.20
C GLY A 108 -9.00 4.83 5.53
N VAL A 109 -7.83 4.38 6.01
CA VAL A 109 -7.20 4.87 7.24
C VAL A 109 -6.13 5.90 6.88
N ASP A 110 -6.15 7.08 7.50
CA ASP A 110 -5.05 8.04 7.40
C ASP A 110 -4.17 7.95 8.66
N PRO A 111 -3.05 7.20 8.62
CA PRO A 111 -2.24 6.98 9.80
C PRO A 111 -1.37 8.19 10.13
N HIS A 112 -1.22 8.45 11.43
CA HIS A 112 -0.19 9.37 11.89
C HIS A 112 1.19 8.72 11.76
N ARG A 113 2.16 9.42 11.16
CA ARG A 113 3.52 8.91 10.95
C ARG A 113 4.49 9.50 11.96
N LEU A 114 5.14 8.65 12.74
CA LEU A 114 6.24 9.01 13.62
C LEU A 114 7.54 8.46 13.06
N HIS A 115 8.57 9.30 13.02
CA HIS A 115 9.88 8.91 12.51
C HIS A 115 10.96 9.03 13.59
N ASP A 116 11.99 8.19 13.49
CA ASP A 116 13.18 8.22 14.34
C ASP A 116 12.90 8.05 15.85
N VAL A 117 11.92 7.21 16.19
CA VAL A 117 11.49 6.91 17.58
C VAL A 117 12.30 5.80 18.27
N GLY A 118 13.46 5.41 17.72
CA GLY A 118 14.31 4.35 18.26
C GLY A 118 14.90 4.62 19.66
N VAL A 119 15.63 3.66 20.22
CA VAL A 119 16.12 3.65 21.62
C VAL A 119 16.98 4.87 21.99
N SER A 120 17.81 5.38 21.07
CA SER A 120 18.59 6.62 21.27
C SER A 120 17.73 7.89 21.21
N GLY A 121 16.46 7.76 20.83
CA GLY A 121 15.48 8.81 20.59
C GLY A 121 14.24 8.73 21.47
N LEU A 122 14.25 8.01 22.60
CA LEU A 122 13.08 7.88 23.49
C LEU A 122 12.44 9.23 23.84
N HIS A 123 13.25 10.28 23.99
CA HIS A 123 12.78 11.65 24.23
C HIS A 123 11.90 12.21 23.10
N ARG A 124 12.09 11.79 21.84
CA ARG A 124 11.23 12.15 20.70
C ARG A 124 9.90 11.40 20.75
N LEU A 125 9.92 10.11 21.06
CA LEU A 125 8.69 9.34 21.27
C LEU A 125 7.84 9.92 22.41
N LEU A 126 8.47 10.28 23.53
CA LEU A 126 7.79 10.88 24.67
C LEU A 126 7.22 12.28 24.36
N ALA A 127 7.79 13.00 23.39
CA ALA A 127 7.24 14.28 22.94
C ALA A 127 5.90 14.12 22.20
N ASP A 128 5.67 12.96 21.57
CA ASP A 128 4.46 12.64 20.81
C ASP A 128 3.53 11.67 21.57
N ILE A 129 3.66 11.54 22.90
CA ILE A 129 2.93 10.54 23.68
C ILE A 129 1.41 10.72 23.63
N ASP A 130 0.94 11.96 23.47
CA ASP A 130 -0.49 12.28 23.34
C ASP A 130 -1.09 11.75 22.03
N VAL A 131 -0.27 11.46 21.02
CA VAL A 131 -0.70 10.85 19.75
C VAL A 131 -0.87 9.32 19.90
N LEU A 132 -0.18 8.73 20.88
CA LEU A 132 -0.20 7.29 21.15
C LEU A 132 -1.30 6.87 22.14
N LEU A 133 -1.87 7.82 22.88
CA LEU A 133 -2.90 7.62 23.92
C LEU A 133 -4.30 8.05 23.44
#